data_AF-A0A6B3F0X8-F1
#
_entry.id   AF-A0A6B3F0X8-F1
#
_cell.length_a   1.000
_cell.length_b   1.000
_cell.length_c   1.000
_cell.angle_alpha   90.00
_cell.angle_beta   90.00
_cell.angle_gamma   90.00
#
_symmetry.space_group_name_H-M   'P 1'
#
loop_
_entity.id
_entity.type
_entity.pdbx_description
1 polymer ?
#
loop_
_entity_poly.entity_id
_entity_poly.type
_entity_poly.pdbx_seq_one_letter_code
_entity_poly.pdbx_strand_id
1 'polypeptide(L)'
;AMLVALSGVSLPIYFTGMLAAAIFHFGLGWFDPKYVPIEESVTGWASGLILPWVTLAFLYAAMYARITRATMLDVLGEDYIRTARAKGLT
;
A
#
# COMPACT_ATOMS: atom_id res chain seq x y z
N ALA A 1 -11.79 -11.40 4.27
CA ALA A 1 -11.04 -10.30 3.64
C ALA A 1 -10.37 -9.37 4.67
N MET A 2 -11.12 -8.67 5.55
CA MET A 2 -10.53 -7.69 6.48
C MET A 2 -9.61 -8.30 7.57
N LEU A 3 -9.85 -9.56 7.98
CA LEU A 3 -8.97 -10.31 8.90
C LEU A 3 -7.57 -10.55 8.31
N VAL A 4 -7.47 -10.90 7.03
CA VAL A 4 -6.18 -11.11 6.32
C VAL A 4 -5.44 -9.78 6.15
N ALA A 5 -6.18 -8.69 5.90
CA ALA A 5 -5.61 -7.35 5.84
C ALA A 5 -5.08 -6.87 7.21
N LEU A 6 -5.79 -7.16 8.31
CA LEU A 6 -5.33 -6.79 9.65
C LEU A 6 -4.11 -7.61 10.11
N SER A 7 -4.04 -8.91 9.79
CA SER A 7 -2.89 -9.74 10.15
C SER A 7 -1.60 -9.28 9.45
N GLY A 8 -1.70 -8.73 8.23
CA GLY A 8 -0.55 -8.15 7.52
C GLY A 8 -0.14 -6.75 8.01
N VAL A 9 -1.08 -5.96 8.53
CA VAL A 9 -0.82 -4.58 9.03
C VAL A 9 -0.39 -4.57 10.50
N SER A 10 -0.63 -5.65 11.24
CA SER A 10 -0.17 -5.80 12.63
C SER A 10 1.33 -6.09 12.73
N LEU A 11 1.98 -6.42 11.61
CA LEU A 11 3.42 -6.62 11.53
C LEU A 11 4.09 -5.23 11.43
N PRO A 12 5.01 -4.89 12.35
CA PRO A 12 5.73 -3.62 12.32
C PRO A 12 6.36 -3.37 10.94
N ILE A 13 6.44 -2.10 10.50
CA ILE A 13 7.07 -1.68 9.23
C ILE A 13 8.41 -2.38 8.99
N TYR A 14 9.20 -2.51 10.06
CA TYR A 14 10.50 -3.14 10.02
C TYR A 14 10.42 -4.62 9.67
N PHE A 15 9.44 -5.34 10.24
CA PHE A 15 9.22 -6.76 9.93
C PHE A 15 8.74 -6.96 8.50
N THR A 16 7.75 -6.20 8.05
CA THR A 16 7.19 -6.34 6.69
C THR A 16 8.21 -5.93 5.63
N GLY A 17 8.98 -4.86 5.87
CA GLY A 17 10.08 -4.44 5.01
C GLY A 17 11.21 -5.49 4.98
N MET A 18 11.58 -6.05 6.14
CA MET A 18 12.60 -7.10 6.21
C MET A 18 12.14 -8.41 5.56
N LEU A 19 10.86 -8.76 5.67
CA LEU A 19 10.28 -9.94 5.02
C LEU A 19 10.19 -9.78 3.49
N ALA A 20 9.81 -8.59 3.01
CA ALA A 20 9.86 -8.27 1.59
C ALA A 20 11.30 -8.32 1.05
N ALA A 21 12.27 -7.78 1.79
CA ALA A 21 13.68 -7.92 1.43
C ALA A 21 14.13 -9.40 1.41
N ALA A 22 13.75 -10.20 2.42
CA ALA A 22 14.05 -11.64 2.46
C ALA A 22 13.51 -12.40 1.23
N ILE A 23 12.30 -12.09 0.78
CA ILE A 23 11.67 -12.78 -0.35
C ILE A 23 12.23 -12.29 -1.68
N PHE A 24 12.20 -10.97 -1.92
CA PHE A 24 12.48 -10.40 -3.25
C PHE A 24 13.96 -10.18 -3.54
N HIS A 25 14.76 -9.90 -2.50
CA HIS A 25 16.21 -9.76 -2.66
C HIS A 25 16.92 -11.10 -2.43
N PHE A 26 16.76 -11.70 -1.24
CA PHE A 26 17.51 -12.93 -0.90
C PHE A 26 16.94 -14.20 -1.54
N GLY A 27 15.62 -14.32 -1.68
CA GLY A 27 14.99 -15.50 -2.28
C GLY A 27 15.00 -15.47 -3.82
N LEU A 28 14.58 -14.35 -4.40
CA LEU A 28 14.28 -14.26 -5.83
C LEU A 28 15.38 -13.57 -6.66
N GLY A 29 16.28 -12.82 -6.02
CA GLY A 29 17.38 -12.11 -6.69
C GLY A 29 16.95 -11.08 -7.73
N TRP A 30 15.67 -10.68 -7.74
CA TRP A 30 15.11 -9.78 -8.76
C TRP A 30 15.55 -8.33 -8.61
N PHE A 31 15.91 -7.91 -7.39
CA PHE A 31 16.26 -6.53 -7.09
C PHE A 31 17.56 -6.48 -6.28
N ASP A 32 18.55 -5.71 -6.75
CA ASP A 32 19.74 -5.34 -5.99
C ASP A 32 19.45 -3.99 -5.30
N PRO A 33 19.42 -3.90 -3.96
CA PRO A 33 19.09 -2.67 -3.23
C PRO A 33 20.19 -1.59 -3.31
N LYS A 34 21.04 -1.63 -4.33
CA LYS A 34 22.03 -0.59 -4.57
C LYS A 34 21.36 0.63 -5.16
N TYR A 35 21.52 1.75 -4.48
CA TYR A 35 21.19 3.05 -5.03
C TYR A 35 22.19 3.39 -6.14
N VAL A 36 21.68 3.56 -7.36
CA VAL A 36 22.43 4.09 -8.50
C VAL A 36 21.89 5.49 -8.80
N PRO A 37 22.74 6.52 -8.92
CA PRO A 37 22.29 7.85 -9.34
C PRO A 37 21.59 7.79 -10.70
N ILE A 38 20.53 8.59 -10.86
CA ILE A 38 19.76 8.64 -12.12
C ILE A 38 20.63 9.10 -13.30
N GLU A 39 21.71 9.82 -13.02
CA GLU A 39 22.72 10.31 -13.97
C GLU A 39 23.53 9.18 -14.61
N GLU A 40 23.74 8.07 -13.90
CA GLU A 40 24.48 6.90 -14.40
C GLU A 40 23.55 5.93 -15.13
N SER A 41 22.39 5.62 -14.55
CA SER A 41 21.38 4.79 -15.22
C SER A 41 19.98 4.96 -14.62
N VAL A 42 19.01 5.23 -15.48
CA VAL A 42 17.60 5.32 -15.09
C VAL A 42 17.04 3.95 -14.66
N THR A 43 17.48 2.88 -15.33
CA THR A 43 17.04 1.51 -15.04
C THR A 43 17.62 0.97 -13.74
N GLY A 44 18.90 1.24 -13.46
CA GLY A 44 19.55 0.88 -12.19
C GLY A 44 18.92 1.62 -11.00
N TRP A 45 18.71 2.93 -11.15
CA TRP A 45 17.99 3.76 -10.18
C TRP A 45 16.59 3.23 -9.87
N ALA A 46 15.79 2.93 -10.89
CA ALA A 46 14.44 2.43 -10.71
C ALA A 46 14.43 1.03 -10.04
N SER A 47 15.33 0.14 -10.44
CA SER A 47 15.41 -1.22 -9.87
C SER A 47 15.81 -1.23 -8.39
N GLY A 48 16.68 -0.31 -7.96
CA GLY A 48 17.09 -0.19 -6.55
C GLY A 48 16.01 0.43 -5.65
N LEU A 49 15.13 1.26 -6.21
CA LEU A 49 14.11 1.99 -5.45
C LEU A 49 12.70 1.39 -5.52
N ILE A 50 12.41 0.54 -6.50
CA ILE A 50 11.06 -0.01 -6.67
C ILE A 50 10.65 -0.92 -5.50
N LEU A 51 11.59 -1.67 -4.93
CA LEU A 51 11.32 -2.52 -3.77
C LEU A 51 10.95 -1.71 -2.51
N PRO A 52 11.74 -0.70 -2.07
CA PRO A 52 11.33 0.15 -0.97
C PRO A 52 10.05 0.93 -1.27
N TRP A 53 9.81 1.37 -2.51
CA TRP A 53 8.56 2.04 -2.87
C TRP A 53 7.34 1.14 -2.72
N VAL A 54 7.40 -0.09 -3.23
CA VAL A 54 6.28 -1.04 -3.15
C VAL A 54 6.01 -1.43 -1.70
N THR A 55 7.05 -1.64 -0.89
CA THR A 55 6.89 -1.96 0.54
C THR A 55 6.23 -0.84 1.33
N LEU A 56 6.63 0.42 1.09
CA LEU A 56 5.96 1.60 1.66
C LEU A 56 4.52 1.71 1.16
N ALA A 57 4.31 1.63 -0.16
CA ALA A 57 3.00 1.78 -0.79
C ALA A 57 1.99 0.74 -0.28
N PHE A 58 2.41 -0.52 -0.12
CA PHE A 58 1.54 -1.58 0.38
C PHE A 58 0.98 -1.27 1.77
N LEU A 59 1.82 -0.76 2.67
CA LEU A 59 1.40 -0.38 4.02
C LEU A 59 0.42 0.80 3.98
N TYR A 60 0.78 1.87 3.28
CA TYR A 60 -0.07 3.06 3.21
C TYR A 60 -1.39 2.76 2.51
N ALA A 61 -1.40 1.91 1.47
CA ALA A 61 -2.61 1.49 0.79
C ALA A 61 -3.58 0.76 1.74
N ALA A 62 -3.06 -0.15 2.58
CA ALA A 62 -3.89 -0.86 3.56
C ALA A 62 -4.48 0.10 4.61
N MET A 63 -3.68 1.07 5.07
CA MET A 63 -4.14 2.10 6.01
C MET A 63 -5.20 3.01 5.37
N TYR A 64 -4.96 3.51 4.16
CA TYR A 64 -5.92 4.35 3.44
C TYR A 64 -7.21 3.61 3.14
N ALA A 65 -7.14 2.37 2.66
CA ALA A 65 -8.34 1.55 2.43
C ALA A 65 -9.19 1.38 3.70
N ARG A 66 -8.55 1.22 4.87
CA ARG A 66 -9.26 1.15 6.16
C ARG A 66 -9.93 2.48 6.51
N ILE A 67 -9.22 3.60 6.38
CA ILE A 67 -9.75 4.93 6.66
C ILE A 67 -10.92 5.23 5.72
N THR A 68 -10.74 5.06 4.41
CA THR A 68 -11.79 5.27 3.41
C THR A 68 -13.01 4.42 3.67
N ARG A 69 -12.84 3.15 4.08
CA ARG A 69 -13.97 2.29 4.46
C ARG A 69 -14.70 2.81 5.70
N ALA A 70 -13.97 3.23 6.73
CA ALA A 70 -14.56 3.79 7.94
C ALA A 70 -15.36 5.06 7.63
N THR A 71 -14.75 6.00 6.91
CA THR A 71 -15.41 7.26 6.53
C THR A 71 -16.62 7.03 5.64
N MET A 72 -16.56 6.06 4.72
CA MET A 72 -17.72 5.71 3.88
C MET A 72 -18.87 5.14 4.71
N LEU A 73 -18.59 4.35 5.75
CA LEU A 73 -19.65 3.83 6.62
C LEU A 73 -20.33 4.95 7.41
N ASP A 74 -19.58 5.96 7.84
CA ASP A 74 -20.12 7.14 8.52
C ASP A 74 -20.98 7.99 7.56
N VAL A 75 -20.44 8.29 6.38
CA VAL A 75 -21.07 9.15 5.36
C VAL A 75 -22.33 8.53 4.74
N LEU A 76 -22.39 7.20 4.59
CA LEU A 76 -23.57 6.53 4.04
C LEU A 76 -24.84 6.69 4.90
N GLY A 77 -24.69 7.03 6.18
CA GLY A 77 -25.78 7.31 7.11
C GLY A 77 -26.28 8.76 7.07
N GLU A 78 -25.60 9.65 6.35
CA GLU A 78 -25.91 11.08 6.37
C GLU A 78 -27.11 11.42 5.46
N ASP A 79 -27.92 12.39 5.90
CA ASP A 79 -29.20 12.74 5.26
C ASP A 79 -29.04 13.24 3.81
N TYR A 80 -27.90 13.83 3.46
CA TYR A 80 -27.63 14.26 2.09
C TYR A 80 -27.42 13.07 1.13
N ILE A 81 -26.86 11.95 1.60
CA ILE A 81 -26.77 10.72 0.81
C ILE A 81 -28.15 10.09 0.63
N ARG A 82 -29.00 10.11 1.66
CA ARG A 82 -30.40 9.66 1.54
C ARG A 82 -31.18 10.52 0.55
N THR A 83 -30.96 11.83 0.56
CA THR A 83 -31.58 12.77 -0.37
C THR A 83 -31.05 12.59 -1.80
N ALA A 84 -29.74 12.35 -1.97
CA ALA A 84 -29.14 12.07 -3.27
C ALA A 84 -29.71 10.78 -3.88
N ARG A 85 -29.81 9.70 -3.09
CA ARG A 85 -30.47 8.44 -3.52
C ARG A 85 -31.94 8.64 -3.87
N ALA A 86 -32.68 9.44 -3.09
CA ALA A 86 -34.07 9.77 -3.39
C ALA A 86 -34.24 10.56 -4.71
N LYS A 87 -33.21 11.32 -5.12
CA LYS A 87 -33.16 12.00 -6.43
C LYS A 87 -32.71 11.10 -7.59
N GLY A 88 -32.50 9.81 -7.36
CA GLY A 88 -32.09 8.85 -8.40
C GLY A 88 -30.59 8.87 -8.70
N LEU A 89 -29.77 9.52 -7.87
CA LEU A 89 -28.32 9.43 -7.97
C LEU A 89 -27.86 8.15 -7.24
N THR A 90 -27.43 7.17 -8.02
CA THR A 90 -26.84 5.90 -7.57
C THR A 90 -25.34 5.89 -7.80
#